data_AF-A0AAW9Q6Q7-F1
#
_entry.id   AF-A0AAW9Q6Q7-F1
#
_cell.length_a   1.000
_cell.length_b   1.000
_cell.length_c   1.000
_cell.angle_alpha   90.00
_cell.angle_beta   90.00
_cell.angle_gamma   90.00
#
_symmetry.space_group_name_H-M   'P 1'
#
loop_
_entity.id
_entity.type
_entity.pdbx_description
1 polymer ?
#
loop_
_entity_poly.entity_id
_entity_poly.type
_entity_poly.pdbx_seq_one_letter_code
_entity_poly.pdbx_strand_id
1 'polypeptide(L)' 'MPTIRVELFEGRTVEQKRALARALTEATARTLGGSPDSVDVLFYDIARHDWATGGTLWSDKTAAPPPDAAPLAD' A
#
# COMPACT_ATOMS: atom_id res chain seq x y z
N MET A 1 -7.21 -1.51 19.53
CA MET A 1 -7.63 -2.18 18.28
C MET A 1 -7.52 -1.17 17.13
N PRO A 2 -6.30 -0.95 16.59
CA PRO A 2 -6.09 -0.02 15.48
C PRO A 2 -6.58 -0.61 14.15
N THR A 3 -7.13 0.24 13.28
CA THR A 3 -7.50 -0.13 11.91
C THR A 3 -6.76 0.77 10.93
N ILE A 4 -6.10 0.17 9.95
CA ILE A 4 -5.32 0.87 8.93
C ILE A 4 -5.99 0.69 7.57
N ARG A 5 -6.34 1.81 6.93
CA ARG A 5 -6.83 1.84 5.55
C ARG A 5 -5.67 2.17 4.62
N VAL A 6 -5.41 1.30 3.66
CA VAL A 6 -4.41 1.51 2.62
C VAL A 6 -5.12 1.70 1.29
N GLU A 7 -5.09 2.93 0.78
CA GLU A 7 -5.51 3.26 -0.59
C GLU A 7 -4.28 3.28 -1.48
N LEU A 8 -4.32 2.52 -2.56
CA LEU A 8 -3.20 2.35 -3.48
C LEU A 8 -3.73 2.06 -4.87
N PHE A 9 -2.89 2.27 -5.89
CA PHE A 9 -3.26 1.85 -7.24
C PHE A 9 -3.42 0.33 -7.33
N GLU A 10 -4.42 -0.10 -8.11
CA GLU A 10 -4.62 -1.49 -8.48
C GLU A 10 -3.38 -2.11 -9.16
N GLY A 11 -3.35 -3.45 -9.22
CA GLY A 11 -2.28 -4.20 -9.87
C GLY A 11 -1.18 -4.73 -8.93
N ARG A 12 -1.31 -4.55 -7.61
CA ARG A 12 -0.44 -5.25 -6.64
C ARG A 12 -0.80 -6.71 -6.53
N THR A 13 0.22 -7.55 -6.45
CA THR A 13 0.03 -8.99 -6.22
C THR A 13 -0.42 -9.26 -4.79
N VAL A 14 -1.00 -10.43 -4.57
CA VAL A 14 -1.39 -10.89 -3.22
C VAL A 14 -0.16 -10.95 -2.30
N GLU A 15 0.99 -11.35 -2.83
CA GLU A 15 2.27 -11.45 -2.11
C GLU A 15 2.74 -10.08 -1.62
N GLN A 16 2.62 -9.04 -2.45
CA GLN A 16 2.94 -7.67 -2.06
C GLN A 16 2.00 -7.16 -0.96
N LYS A 17 0.69 -7.40 -1.09
CA LYS A 17 -0.28 -7.03 -0.04
C LYS A 17 -0.04 -7.79 1.26
N ARG A 18 0.31 -9.07 1.19
CA ARG A 18 0.67 -9.89 2.35
C ARG A 18 1.90 -9.34 3.08
N ALA A 19 2.95 -9.00 2.33
CA ALA A 19 4.16 -8.40 2.90
C ALA A 19 3.86 -7.05 3.57
N LEU A 20 3.06 -6.20 2.91
CA LEU A 20 2.68 -4.90 3.46
C LEU A 20 1.80 -5.03 4.71
N ALA A 21 0.82 -5.93 4.73
CA ALA A 21 -0.02 -6.19 5.90
C ALA A 21 0.85 -6.58 7.11
N ARG A 22 1.78 -7.52 6.92
CA ARG A 22 2.73 -7.93 7.97
C ARG A 22 3.54 -6.75 8.49
N ALA A 23 4.14 -5.96 7.60
CA ALA A 23 4.99 -4.84 7.98
C ALA A 23 4.22 -3.77 8.77
N LEU A 24 2.99 -3.43 8.35
CA LEU A 24 2.13 -2.45 9.04
C LEU A 24 1.72 -2.97 10.42
N THR A 25 1.23 -4.20 10.51
CA THR A 25 0.84 -4.83 11.79
C THR A 25 2.01 -4.86 12.78
N GLU A 26 3.20 -5.29 12.36
CA GLU A 26 4.38 -5.31 13.21
C GLU A 26 4.78 -3.90 13.67
N ALA A 27 4.77 -2.92 12.78
CA ALA A 27 5.08 -1.53 13.13
C ALA A 27 4.09 -0.97 14.16
N THR A 28 2.79 -1.20 13.94
CA THR A 28 1.73 -0.74 14.85
C THR A 28 1.84 -1.36 16.23
N ALA A 29 2.00 -2.69 16.32
CA ALA A 29 2.13 -3.37 17.60
C ALA A 29 3.39 -2.94 18.35
N ARG A 30 4.53 -2.78 17.65
CA ARG A 30 5.77 -2.28 18.28
C ARG A 30 5.66 -0.86 18.80
N THR A 31 4.99 0.03 18.07
CA THR A 31 4.94 1.47 18.40
C THR A 31 3.86 1.81 19.40
N LEU A 32 2.67 1.23 19.25
CA LEU A 32 1.51 1.55 20.10
C LEU A 32 1.31 0.54 21.24
N GLY A 33 2.06 -0.57 21.23
CA GLY A 33 1.82 -1.71 22.11
C GLY A 33 0.60 -2.54 21.71
N GLY A 34 0.31 -3.57 22.50
CA GLY A 34 -0.83 -4.48 22.27
C GLY A 34 -0.51 -5.68 21.39
N SER A 35 -1.52 -6.52 21.16
CA SER A 35 -1.37 -7.73 20.34
C SER A 35 -1.43 -7.39 18.84
N PRO A 36 -0.56 -7.98 18.00
CA PRO A 36 -0.69 -7.97 16.53
C PRO A 36 -2.08 -8.37 16.04
N ASP A 37 -2.76 -9.30 16.74
CA ASP A 37 -4.10 -9.78 16.40
C ASP A 37 -5.18 -8.70 16.53
N SER A 38 -4.87 -7.58 17.18
CA SER A 38 -5.79 -6.44 17.34
C SER A 38 -5.64 -5.37 16.26
N VAL A 39 -4.79 -5.60 15.25
CA VAL A 39 -4.52 -4.67 14.15
C VAL A 39 -5.16 -5.16 12.87
N ASP A 40 -6.10 -4.39 12.35
CA ASP A 40 -6.74 -4.65 11.06
C ASP A 40 -6.09 -3.82 9.95
N VAL A 41 -5.84 -4.43 8.79
CA VAL A 41 -5.32 -3.76 7.59
C VAL A 41 -6.28 -4.02 6.43
N LEU A 42 -6.86 -2.95 5.88
CA LEU A 42 -7.79 -3.02 4.76
C LEU A 42 -7.17 -2.37 3.52
N PHE A 43 -7.12 -3.11 2.41
CA PHE A 43 -6.63 -2.62 1.12
C PHE A 43 -7.79 -2.18 0.24
N TYR A 44 -7.63 -1.00 -0.37
CA TYR A 44 -8.54 -0.44 -1.36
C TYR A 44 -7.75 -0.15 -2.62
N ASP A 45 -7.94 -1.00 -3.63
CA ASP A 45 -7.35 -0.83 -4.94
C ASP A 45 -8.14 0.23 -5.71
N ILE A 46 -7.45 1.28 -6.13
CA ILE A 46 -8.04 2.39 -6.85
C ILE A 46 -7.51 2.35 -8.28
N ALA A 47 -8.41 2.30 -9.27
CA ALA A 47 -8.00 2.41 -10.66
C ALA A 47 -7.41 3.80 -10.93
N ARG A 48 -6.51 3.92 -11.90
CA ARG A 48 -5.84 5.21 -12.18
C ARG A 48 -6.79 6.32 -12.63
N HIS A 49 -7.94 5.95 -13.21
CA HIS A 49 -8.98 6.90 -13.60
C HIS A 49 -9.89 7.33 -12.42
N ASP A 50 -9.76 6.69 -11.26
CA ASP A 50 -10.52 7.01 -10.04
C ASP A 50 -9.72 7.87 -9.04
N TRP A 51 -8.45 8.18 -9.33
CA TRP A 51 -7.59 9.01 -8.50
C TRP A 51 -7.11 10.26 -9.26
N ALA A 52 -7.32 11.44 -8.68
CA ALA A 52 -6.76 12.71 -9.17
C ALA A 52 -5.71 13.31 -8.22
N THR A 53 -4.74 14.03 -8.74
CA THR A 53 -3.84 14.88 -7.93
C THR A 53 -3.59 16.18 -8.67
N GLY A 54 -3.80 17.31 -8.01
CA GLY A 54 -3.69 18.63 -8.64
C GLY A 54 -4.71 18.86 -9.75
N GLY A 55 -5.88 18.21 -9.69
CA GLY A 55 -6.93 18.31 -10.71
C GLY A 55 -6.73 17.44 -11.96
N THR A 56 -5.68 16.61 -12.00
CA THR A 56 -5.41 15.70 -13.14
C THR A 56 -5.56 14.25 -12.71
N LEU A 57 -6.31 13.44 -13.48
CA LEU A 57 -6.42 12.01 -13.24
C LEU A 57 -5.08 11.31 -13.47
N TRP A 58 -4.81 10.27 -12.70
CA TRP A 58 -3.60 9.47 -12.87
C TRP A 58 -3.62 8.61 -14.14
N SER A 59 -4.78 8.40 -14.76
CA SER A 59 -4.93 7.82 -16.10
C SER A 59 -4.36 8.73 -17.20
N ASP A 60 -4.39 10.05 -17.00
CA ASP A 60 -3.98 11.04 -18.00
C ASP A 60 -2.47 11.31 -17.93
N LYS A 61 -1.83 10.90 -16.83
CA LYS A 61 -0.38 10.97 -16.67
C LYS A 61 0.24 9.80 -17.43
N THR A 62 0.95 10.11 -18.53
CA THR A 62 1.82 9.13 -19.20
C THR A 62 2.71 8.46 -18.15
N ALA A 63 2.74 7.13 -18.14
CA ALA A 63 3.61 6.38 -17.24
C ALA A 63 5.05 6.83 -17.50
N ALA A 64 5.67 7.54 -16.55
CA ALA A 64 7.11 7.64 -16.53
C ALA A 64 7.66 6.22 -16.40
N PRO A 65 8.68 5.82 -17.18
CA PRO A 65 9.32 4.52 -17.00
C PRO A 65 9.74 4.39 -15.53
N PRO A 66 9.53 3.22 -14.89
CA PRO A 66 9.88 3.04 -13.49
C PRO A 66 11.35 3.40 -13.27
N PRO A 67 11.68 4.24 -12.28
CA PRO A 67 13.06 4.48 -11.90
C PRO A 67 13.59 3.16 -11.33
N ASP A 68 14.47 2.51 -12.09
CA ASP A 68 15.26 1.32 -11.78
C ASP A 68 14.66 0.37 -10.73
N ALA A 69 14.21 -0.79 -11.20
CA ALA A 69 14.10 -1.99 -10.38
C ALA A 69 15.50 -2.36 -9.84
N ALA A 70 15.93 -1.69 -8.77
CA ALA A 70 17.03 -2.13 -7.95
C ALA A 70 16.68 -3.55 -7.45
N PRO A 71 17.56 -4.54 -7.62
CA PRO A 71 17.30 -5.88 -7.12
C PRO A 71 17.08 -5.78 -5.61
N LEU A 72 16.00 -6.41 -5.13
CA LEU A 72 15.88 -6.76 -3.71
C LEU A 72 17.15 -7.55 -3.37
N ALA A 73 18.03 -6.95 -2.56
CA ALA A 73 19.18 -7.65 -2.02
C ALA A 73 18.68 -8.79 -1.12
N ASP A 74 19.27 -9.98 -1.30
CA ASP A 74 18.99 -11.21 -0.54
C ASP A 74 19.09 -11.02 0.98
#